data_AF-A0A958I8E0-F1
#
_entry.id   AF-A0A958I8E0-F1
#
_cell.length_a   1.000
_cell.length_b   1.000
_cell.length_c   1.000
_cell.angle_alpha   90.00
_cell.angle_beta   90.00
_cell.angle_gamma   90.00
#
_symmetry.space_group_name_H-M   'P 1'
#
loop_
_entity.id
_entity.type
_entity.pdbx_description
1 polymer ?
#
loop_
_entity_poly.entity_id
_entity_poly.type
_entity_poly.pdbx_seq_one_letter_code
_entity_poly.pdbx_strand_id
1 'polypeptide(L)'
;MSGTRKFSADGGGPRQQRLDQQRSELASRVRRWTVDDFRWRMEELGIYRTYLTFENGVFNLAHPDLLEPVQAFFELSQDFGGHEGVFIGREDNCDSLFFAFVHDTRRGLAQGGLRFWRYETMSEVLVDGLRLAQGMTRKNALANLWWGGGKGIITLPSRFQHPNEFGINTPELREERRRYFEAYGRFVASLGGVYYTAEDVGTFTPDMEALLSQNRFTTCIPAVTGGSGNPSPFTARGVFRAMQAG
;
A
#
# COMPACT_ATOMS: atom_id res chain seq x y z
N MET A 1 0.10 58.25 -19.65
CA MET A 1 -0.63 57.02 -20.01
C MET A 1 0.24 55.82 -19.67
N SER A 2 -0.07 55.06 -18.62
CA SER A 2 0.45 53.71 -18.42
C SER A 2 -0.38 53.05 -17.32
N GLY A 3 -1.52 52.46 -17.70
CA GLY A 3 -2.36 51.68 -16.80
C GLY A 3 -1.81 50.27 -16.68
N THR A 4 -1.24 49.94 -15.52
CA THR A 4 -0.81 48.59 -15.16
C THR A 4 -2.06 47.74 -14.90
N ARG A 5 -2.40 46.83 -15.82
CA ARG A 5 -3.45 45.84 -15.59
C ARG A 5 -2.96 44.86 -14.52
N LYS A 6 -3.59 44.89 -13.35
CA LYS A 6 -3.55 43.77 -12.40
C LYS A 6 -4.22 42.58 -13.08
N PHE A 7 -3.48 41.50 -13.31
CA PHE A 7 -4.07 40.20 -13.60
C PHE A 7 -4.80 39.75 -12.33
N SER A 8 -6.14 39.71 -12.35
CA SER A 8 -6.90 39.00 -11.33
C SER A 8 -6.64 37.51 -11.51
N ALA A 9 -6.33 36.83 -10.41
CA ALA A 9 -6.48 35.39 -10.33
C ALA A 9 -7.98 35.09 -10.31
N ASP A 10 -8.58 35.01 -11.50
CA ASP A 10 -9.96 34.52 -11.63
C ASP A 10 -9.98 33.04 -11.23
N GLY A 11 -10.42 32.78 -10.00
CA GLY A 11 -10.83 31.45 -9.57
C GLY A 11 -11.81 30.89 -10.59
N GLY A 12 -11.58 29.64 -11.02
CA GLY A 12 -12.21 29.03 -12.19
C GLY A 12 -13.73 29.25 -12.25
N GLY A 13 -14.25 29.41 -13.47
CA GLY A 13 -15.67 29.71 -13.71
C GLY A 13 -16.64 28.65 -13.14
N PRO A 14 -17.96 28.90 -13.18
CA PRO A 14 -18.98 28.09 -12.48
C PRO A 14 -18.99 26.59 -12.81
N ARG A 15 -18.47 26.19 -13.97
CA ARG A 15 -18.29 24.78 -14.34
C ARG A 15 -17.15 24.13 -13.56
N GLN A 16 -16.02 24.83 -13.41
CA GLN A 16 -14.86 24.33 -12.67
C GLN A 16 -15.18 24.17 -11.19
N GLN A 17 -15.86 25.16 -10.59
CA GLN A 17 -16.29 25.09 -9.19
C GLN A 17 -17.17 23.89 -8.89
N ARG A 18 -18.10 23.55 -9.80
CA ARG A 18 -18.94 22.35 -9.67
C ARG A 18 -18.14 21.05 -9.74
N LEU A 19 -17.17 20.98 -10.66
CA LEU A 19 -16.29 19.80 -10.78
C LEU A 19 -15.41 19.63 -9.54
N ASP A 20 -14.87 20.72 -9.01
CA ASP A 20 -14.06 20.70 -7.79
C ASP A 20 -14.88 20.29 -6.56
N GLN A 21 -16.13 20.77 -6.46
CA GLN A 21 -17.06 20.38 -5.40
C GLN A 21 -17.42 18.89 -5.48
N GLN A 22 -17.75 18.38 -6.67
CA GLN A 22 -18.04 16.96 -6.89
C GLN A 22 -16.84 16.08 -6.53
N ARG A 23 -15.63 16.49 -6.92
CA ARG A 23 -14.39 15.78 -6.58
C ARG A 23 -14.14 15.75 -5.07
N SER A 24 -14.32 16.89 -4.40
CA SER A 24 -14.20 16.97 -2.94
C SER A 24 -15.22 16.06 -2.23
N GLU A 25 -16.46 16.00 -2.74
CA GLU A 25 -17.49 15.12 -2.21
C GLU A 25 -17.11 13.63 -2.37
N LEU A 26 -16.64 13.24 -3.56
CA LEU A 26 -16.15 11.88 -3.82
C LEU A 26 -15.00 11.50 -2.89
N ALA A 27 -13.97 12.34 -2.78
CA ALA A 27 -12.83 12.11 -1.90
C ALA A 27 -13.24 11.99 -0.42
N SER A 28 -14.26 12.72 0.00
CA SER A 28 -14.77 12.65 1.37
C SER A 28 -15.38 11.28 1.72
N ARG A 29 -15.85 10.51 0.72
CA ARG A 29 -16.39 9.15 0.92
C ARG A 29 -15.31 8.20 1.43
N VAL A 30 -14.11 8.26 0.87
CA VAL A 30 -12.96 7.41 1.27
C VAL A 30 -12.58 7.61 2.73
N ARG A 31 -12.75 8.83 3.26
CA ARG A 31 -12.51 9.13 4.68
C ARG A 31 -13.57 8.55 5.62
N ARG A 32 -14.76 8.24 5.09
CA ARG A 32 -15.87 7.66 5.86
C ARG A 32 -15.96 6.15 5.72
N TRP A 33 -15.42 5.57 4.65
CA TRP A 33 -15.40 4.12 4.47
C TRP A 33 -14.47 3.47 5.48
N THR A 34 -15.02 2.54 6.24
CA THR A 34 -14.20 1.58 6.97
C THR A 34 -13.52 0.63 6.00
N VAL A 35 -12.48 -0.07 6.47
CA VAL A 35 -11.86 -1.15 5.70
C VAL A 35 -12.88 -2.25 5.39
N ASP A 36 -13.76 -2.58 6.34
CA ASP A 36 -14.80 -3.60 6.16
C ASP A 36 -15.87 -3.16 5.15
N ASP A 37 -16.30 -1.89 5.16
CA ASP A 37 -17.25 -1.37 4.16
C ASP A 37 -16.72 -1.56 2.73
N PHE A 38 -15.44 -1.25 2.51
CA PHE A 38 -14.82 -1.40 1.19
C PHE A 38 -14.65 -2.86 0.81
N ARG A 39 -14.24 -3.71 1.76
CA ARG A 39 -14.13 -5.16 1.56
C ARG A 39 -15.48 -5.79 1.19
N TRP A 40 -16.54 -5.50 1.95
CA TRP A 40 -17.88 -5.98 1.65
C TRP A 40 -18.36 -5.49 0.30
N ARG A 41 -18.07 -4.24 -0.08
CA ARG A 41 -18.42 -3.76 -1.40
C ARG A 41 -17.71 -4.54 -2.52
N MET A 42 -16.43 -4.88 -2.34
CA MET A 42 -15.72 -5.76 -3.27
C MET A 42 -16.34 -7.16 -3.32
N GLU A 43 -16.77 -7.69 -2.17
CA GLU A 43 -17.44 -8.99 -2.06
C GLU A 43 -18.79 -9.03 -2.78
N GLU A 44 -19.68 -8.06 -2.52
CA GLU A 44 -20.97 -7.91 -3.20
C GLU A 44 -20.84 -7.85 -4.73
N LEU A 45 -19.79 -7.19 -5.22
CA LEU A 45 -19.52 -7.04 -6.64
C LEU A 45 -18.74 -8.22 -7.25
N GLY A 46 -18.38 -9.23 -6.45
CA GLY A 46 -17.57 -10.37 -6.91
C GLY A 46 -16.14 -10.00 -7.30
N ILE A 47 -15.62 -8.87 -6.82
CA ILE A 47 -14.28 -8.35 -7.14
C ILE A 47 -13.26 -8.94 -6.17
N TYR A 48 -12.31 -9.70 -6.69
CA TYR A 48 -11.18 -10.23 -5.91
C TYR A 48 -9.91 -9.39 -6.04
N ARG A 49 -9.76 -8.70 -7.17
CA ARG A 49 -8.59 -7.88 -7.52
C ARG A 49 -9.07 -6.61 -8.18
N THR A 50 -8.51 -5.48 -7.79
CA THR A 50 -8.75 -4.19 -8.44
C THR A 50 -7.49 -3.34 -8.34
N TYR A 51 -7.39 -2.29 -9.15
CA TYR A 51 -6.22 -1.43 -9.14
C TYR A 51 -6.53 -0.04 -9.72
N LEU A 52 -5.71 0.92 -9.31
CA LEU A 52 -5.53 2.19 -10.00
C LEU A 52 -4.08 2.26 -10.48
N THR A 53 -3.85 2.57 -11.75
CA THR A 53 -2.51 2.98 -12.23
C THR A 53 -2.52 4.45 -12.61
N PHE A 54 -1.35 5.08 -12.59
CA PHE A 54 -1.17 6.46 -12.97
C PHE A 54 -0.01 6.58 -13.96
N GLU A 55 -0.35 6.92 -15.21
CA GLU A 55 0.61 6.98 -16.31
C GLU A 55 0.39 8.28 -17.08
N ASN A 56 1.48 9.02 -17.35
CA ASN A 56 1.44 10.25 -18.14
C ASN A 56 0.41 11.30 -17.65
N GLY A 57 0.18 11.37 -16.34
CA GLY A 57 -0.77 12.31 -15.75
C GLY A 57 -2.23 11.82 -15.72
N VAL A 58 -2.49 10.57 -16.10
CA VAL A 58 -3.84 10.01 -16.23
C VAL A 58 -4.00 8.78 -15.35
N PHE A 59 -5.12 8.69 -14.63
CA PHE A 59 -5.51 7.50 -13.89
C PHE A 59 -6.21 6.48 -14.79
N ASN A 60 -5.84 5.21 -14.65
CA ASN A 60 -6.57 4.08 -15.21
C ASN A 60 -7.15 3.24 -14.08
N LEU A 61 -8.47 3.03 -14.09
CA LEU A 61 -9.20 2.32 -13.04
C LEU A 61 -9.68 0.97 -13.56
N ALA A 62 -9.39 -0.10 -12.84
CA ALA A 62 -9.94 -1.42 -13.17
C ALA A 62 -11.47 -1.49 -13.00
N HIS A 63 -11.98 -0.82 -11.96
CA HIS A 63 -13.40 -0.79 -11.60
C HIS A 63 -13.80 0.65 -11.24
N PRO A 64 -14.19 1.49 -12.23
CA PRO A 64 -14.49 2.91 -12.00
C PRO A 64 -15.51 3.18 -10.90
N ASP A 65 -16.63 2.46 -10.88
CA ASP A 65 -17.70 2.64 -9.88
C ASP A 65 -17.24 2.45 -8.43
N LEU A 66 -16.20 1.63 -8.23
CA LEU A 66 -15.58 1.40 -6.92
C LEU A 66 -14.47 2.42 -6.64
N LEU A 67 -13.70 2.79 -7.66
CA LEU A 67 -12.41 3.46 -7.52
C LEU A 67 -12.41 4.96 -7.83
N GLU A 68 -13.46 5.52 -8.43
CA GLU A 68 -13.58 6.98 -8.64
C GLU A 68 -13.41 7.79 -7.33
N PRO A 69 -14.01 7.39 -6.19
CA PRO A 69 -13.74 8.06 -4.92
C PRO A 69 -12.27 7.97 -4.47
N VAL A 70 -11.60 6.85 -4.74
CA VAL A 70 -10.18 6.64 -4.42
C VAL A 70 -9.29 7.52 -5.32
N GLN A 71 -9.61 7.61 -6.62
CA GLN A 71 -8.95 8.55 -7.52
C GLN A 71 -9.10 9.98 -7.03
N ALA A 72 -10.33 10.43 -6.75
CA ALA A 72 -10.58 11.77 -6.25
C ALA A 72 -9.83 12.05 -4.94
N PHE A 73 -9.72 11.05 -4.07
CA PHE A 73 -8.91 11.13 -2.86
C PHE A 73 -7.42 11.31 -3.16
N PHE A 74 -6.86 10.58 -4.12
CA PHE A 74 -5.45 10.73 -4.54
C PHE A 74 -5.18 12.08 -5.19
N GLU A 75 -6.04 12.56 -6.08
CA GLU A 75 -5.90 13.86 -6.73
C GLU A 75 -5.86 15.03 -5.74
N LEU A 76 -6.50 14.89 -4.58
CA LEU A 76 -6.55 15.90 -3.52
C LEU A 76 -5.56 15.63 -2.39
N SER A 77 -4.84 14.50 -2.42
CA SER A 77 -3.91 14.12 -1.35
C SER A 77 -2.49 14.60 -1.64
N GLN A 78 -1.89 15.31 -0.68
CA GLN A 78 -0.47 15.66 -0.73
C GLN A 78 0.47 14.43 -0.67
N ASP A 79 -0.06 13.29 -0.21
CA ASP A 79 0.72 12.06 -0.06
C ASP A 79 0.78 11.27 -1.37
N PHE A 80 -0.08 11.57 -2.35
CA PHE A 80 0.02 11.00 -3.68
C PHE A 80 1.15 11.70 -4.47
N GLY A 81 2.25 10.98 -4.66
CA GLY A 81 3.48 11.51 -5.24
C GLY A 81 3.67 11.15 -6.71
N GLY A 82 2.59 10.89 -7.44
CA GLY A 82 2.64 10.31 -8.79
C GLY A 82 2.94 8.81 -8.77
N HIS A 83 2.42 8.09 -7.77
CA HIS A 83 2.59 6.65 -7.64
C HIS A 83 2.11 5.92 -8.90
N GLU A 84 2.96 5.08 -9.48
CA GLU A 84 2.66 4.31 -10.69
C GLU A 84 1.42 3.41 -10.53
N GLY A 85 1.16 2.87 -9.33
CA GLY A 85 -0.07 2.14 -9.10
C GLY A 85 -0.35 1.73 -7.66
N VAL A 86 -1.62 1.46 -7.39
CA VAL A 86 -2.12 0.88 -6.14
C VAL A 86 -2.99 -0.31 -6.50
N PHE A 87 -2.55 -1.49 -6.07
CA PHE A 87 -3.25 -2.75 -6.29
C PHE A 87 -3.92 -3.18 -5.00
N ILE A 88 -5.18 -3.62 -5.10
CA ILE A 88 -6.01 -4.03 -3.98
C ILE A 88 -6.57 -5.42 -4.25
N GLY A 89 -6.52 -6.29 -3.24
CA GLY A 89 -7.04 -7.64 -3.32
C GLY A 89 -7.81 -8.04 -2.07
N ARG A 90 -8.64 -9.06 -2.21
CA ARG A 90 -9.25 -9.82 -1.11
C ARG A 90 -9.19 -11.31 -1.42
N GLU A 91 -9.46 -12.14 -0.44
CA GLU A 91 -9.69 -13.57 -0.67
C GLU A 91 -10.84 -14.04 0.22
N ASP A 92 -11.56 -15.07 -0.25
CA ASP A 92 -12.62 -15.66 0.56
C ASP A 92 -12.04 -16.23 1.86
N ASN A 93 -12.82 -16.16 2.93
CA ASN A 93 -12.40 -16.59 4.27
C ASN A 93 -11.18 -15.82 4.84
N CYS A 94 -10.83 -14.68 4.24
CA CYS A 94 -9.91 -13.72 4.80
C CYS A 94 -10.65 -12.39 5.02
N ASP A 95 -10.94 -12.06 6.27
CA ASP A 95 -11.51 -10.77 6.66
C ASP A 95 -10.44 -9.65 6.64
N SER A 96 -9.76 -9.50 5.50
CA SER A 96 -8.68 -8.53 5.27
C SER A 96 -8.69 -8.05 3.83
N LEU A 97 -8.18 -6.84 3.63
CA LEU A 97 -7.75 -6.34 2.34
C LEU A 97 -6.24 -6.45 2.21
N PHE A 98 -5.80 -6.72 0.99
CA PHE A 98 -4.41 -6.82 0.58
C PHE A 98 -4.09 -5.64 -0.31
N PHE A 99 -2.99 -4.95 -0.03
CA PHE A 99 -2.53 -3.82 -0.82
C PHE A 99 -1.09 -4.03 -1.27
N ALA A 100 -0.80 -3.58 -2.48
CA ALA A 100 0.54 -3.29 -2.95
C ALA A 100 0.55 -1.88 -3.57
N PHE A 101 1.32 -0.99 -2.98
CA PHE A 101 1.55 0.37 -3.46
C PHE A 101 2.88 0.39 -4.21
N VAL A 102 2.88 0.90 -5.43
CA VAL A 102 4.05 1.06 -6.29
C VAL A 102 4.22 2.55 -6.54
N HIS A 103 5.29 3.14 -6.01
CA HIS A 103 5.55 4.56 -6.19
C HIS A 103 6.34 4.83 -7.47
N ASP A 104 7.48 4.17 -7.64
CA ASP A 104 8.41 4.45 -8.75
C ASP A 104 9.28 3.22 -9.03
N THR A 105 9.32 2.78 -10.29
CA THR A 105 10.10 1.63 -10.77
C THR A 105 11.26 2.01 -11.70
N ARG A 106 11.60 3.29 -11.82
CA ARG A 106 12.68 3.75 -12.72
C ARG A 106 14.06 3.17 -12.40
N ARG A 107 14.30 2.76 -11.14
CA ARG A 107 15.56 2.12 -10.69
C ARG A 107 15.48 0.59 -10.62
N GLY A 108 14.37 -0.02 -11.02
CA GLY A 108 14.10 -1.46 -10.90
C GLY A 108 12.72 -1.73 -10.30
N LEU A 109 12.42 -3.00 -10.02
CA LEU A 109 11.13 -3.40 -9.44
C LEU A 109 10.87 -2.67 -8.11
N ALA A 110 9.60 -2.42 -7.79
CA ALA A 110 9.27 -1.74 -6.53
C ALA A 110 9.49 -2.70 -5.35
N GLN A 111 10.36 -2.31 -4.42
CA GLN A 111 10.66 -3.11 -3.25
C GLN A 111 10.17 -2.41 -1.97
N GLY A 112 9.59 -3.18 -1.06
CA GLY A 112 9.12 -2.68 0.23
C GLY A 112 8.73 -3.80 1.20
N GLY A 113 8.68 -3.48 2.49
CA GLY A 113 8.20 -4.44 3.50
C GLY A 113 6.68 -4.55 3.53
N LEU A 114 6.17 -5.71 3.94
CA LEU A 114 4.76 -6.00 4.17
C LEU A 114 4.38 -5.62 5.59
N ARG A 115 3.52 -4.61 5.72
CA ARG A 115 2.94 -4.26 7.02
C ARG A 115 1.69 -5.09 7.27
N PHE A 116 1.55 -5.62 8.48
CA PHE A 116 0.31 -6.22 8.94
C PHE A 116 -0.21 -5.42 10.13
N TRP A 117 -1.28 -4.65 9.93
CA TRP A 117 -1.71 -3.66 10.91
C TRP A 117 -3.21 -3.33 10.83
N ARG A 118 -3.78 -2.87 11.94
CA ARG A 118 -5.19 -2.46 12.03
C ARG A 118 -5.35 -1.04 11.47
N TYR A 119 -6.31 -0.88 10.57
CA TYR A 119 -6.77 0.42 10.08
C TYR A 119 -8.28 0.47 10.22
N GLU A 120 -8.79 1.60 10.68
CA GLU A 120 -10.24 1.76 10.84
C GLU A 120 -10.84 2.17 9.49
N THR A 121 -10.19 3.11 8.79
CA THR A 121 -10.71 3.67 7.54
C THR A 121 -9.83 3.39 6.33
N MET A 122 -10.45 3.39 5.15
CA MET A 122 -9.73 3.31 3.87
C MET A 122 -8.73 4.46 3.71
N SER A 123 -9.05 5.67 4.20
CA SER A 123 -8.13 6.79 4.10
C SER A 123 -6.81 6.59 4.88
N GLU A 124 -6.86 5.90 6.02
CA GLU A 124 -5.66 5.64 6.83
C GLU A 124 -4.71 4.65 6.13
N VAL A 125 -5.24 3.54 5.62
CA VAL A 125 -4.42 2.54 4.91
C VAL A 125 -3.84 3.11 3.61
N LEU A 126 -4.62 3.92 2.89
CA LEU A 126 -4.14 4.56 1.66
C LEU A 126 -3.03 5.57 1.94
N VAL A 127 -3.21 6.46 2.92
CA VAL A 127 -2.18 7.46 3.28
C VAL A 127 -0.90 6.78 3.76
N ASP A 128 -0.99 5.76 4.62
CA ASP A 128 0.18 5.04 5.11
C ASP A 128 0.93 4.33 3.97
N GLY A 129 0.19 3.63 3.11
CA GLY A 129 0.74 2.96 1.93
C GLY A 129 1.46 3.91 0.97
N LEU A 130 0.82 5.04 0.63
CA LEU A 130 1.39 6.06 -0.24
C LEU A 130 2.71 6.62 0.32
N ARG A 131 2.71 7.04 1.60
CA ARG A 131 3.88 7.65 2.24
C ARG A 131 5.05 6.66 2.34
N LEU A 132 4.76 5.42 2.72
CA LEU A 132 5.81 4.41 2.88
C LEU A 132 6.38 3.96 1.54
N ALA A 133 5.58 3.81 0.48
CA ALA A 133 6.09 3.47 -0.86
C ALA A 133 7.00 4.58 -1.42
N GLN A 134 6.61 5.84 -1.24
CA GLN A 134 7.46 6.99 -1.59
C GLN A 134 8.75 7.02 -0.75
N GLY A 135 8.64 6.73 0.55
CA GLY A 135 9.78 6.59 1.45
C GLY A 135 10.77 5.52 0.98
N MET A 136 10.27 4.37 0.52
CA MET A 136 11.11 3.30 -0.04
C MET A 136 11.82 3.72 -1.33
N THR A 137 11.18 4.50 -2.20
CA THR A 137 11.83 5.05 -3.40
C THR A 137 13.03 5.90 -3.02
N ARG A 138 12.84 6.84 -2.09
CA ARG A 138 13.90 7.73 -1.61
C ARG A 138 15.01 6.95 -0.91
N LYS A 139 14.64 5.99 -0.05
CA LYS A 139 15.59 5.13 0.68
C LYS A 139 16.47 4.35 -0.29
N ASN A 140 15.87 3.65 -1.26
CA ASN A 140 16.60 2.83 -2.21
C ASN A 140 17.51 3.68 -3.10
N ALA A 141 17.04 4.86 -3.54
CA ALA A 141 17.85 5.79 -4.31
C ALA A 141 19.06 6.34 -3.53
N LEU A 142 18.85 6.78 -2.29
CA LEU A 142 19.92 7.31 -1.41
C LEU A 142 20.93 6.24 -0.98
N ALA A 143 20.47 5.01 -0.78
CA ALA A 143 21.33 3.86 -0.50
C ALA A 143 22.04 3.31 -1.75
N ASN A 144 21.85 3.94 -2.91
CA ASN A 144 22.37 3.51 -4.21
C ASN A 144 22.00 2.07 -4.59
N LEU A 145 20.78 1.65 -4.27
CA LEU A 145 20.24 0.36 -4.65
C LEU A 145 19.52 0.44 -6.00
N TRP A 146 19.53 -0.66 -6.75
CA TRP A 146 18.78 -0.84 -8.00
C TRP A 146 17.39 -1.42 -7.72
N TRP A 147 16.67 -0.74 -6.84
CA TRP A 147 15.28 -1.03 -6.51
C TRP A 147 14.46 0.25 -6.66
N GLY A 148 13.24 0.10 -7.16
CA GLY A 148 12.18 1.08 -7.03
C GLY A 148 11.65 1.15 -5.60
N GLY A 149 10.55 1.88 -5.38
CA GLY A 149 9.90 1.94 -4.08
C GLY A 149 8.48 1.40 -4.09
N GLY A 150 8.23 0.41 -3.23
CA GLY A 150 6.90 -0.14 -3.03
C GLY A 150 6.54 -0.27 -1.57
N LYS A 151 5.29 -0.67 -1.31
CA LYS A 151 4.83 -1.02 0.03
C LYS A 151 3.70 -2.03 -0.02
N GLY A 152 3.79 -3.06 0.81
CA GLY A 152 2.72 -4.02 1.02
C GLY A 152 1.97 -3.73 2.31
N ILE A 153 0.65 -3.89 2.32
CA ILE A 153 -0.16 -3.86 3.54
C ILE A 153 -1.18 -5.00 3.49
N ILE A 154 -1.29 -5.76 4.58
CA ILE A 154 -2.48 -6.56 4.89
C ILE A 154 -3.19 -5.84 6.04
N THR A 155 -4.48 -5.54 5.89
CA THR A 155 -5.26 -4.98 6.99
C THR A 155 -5.53 -6.08 8.02
N LEU A 156 -5.32 -5.81 9.31
CA LEU A 156 -5.63 -6.77 10.36
C LEU A 156 -7.15 -7.03 10.42
N PRO A 157 -7.61 -8.29 10.58
CA PRO A 157 -9.03 -8.57 10.78
C PRO A 157 -9.58 -7.79 11.98
N SER A 158 -10.78 -7.24 11.85
CA SER A 158 -11.38 -6.31 12.83
C SER A 158 -11.58 -6.90 14.22
N ARG A 159 -11.61 -8.24 14.34
CA ARG A 159 -11.66 -9.00 15.59
C ARG A 159 -10.36 -8.97 16.42
N PHE A 160 -9.26 -8.46 15.86
CA PHE A 160 -8.00 -8.26 16.58
C PHE A 160 -7.69 -6.77 16.72
N GLN A 161 -7.10 -6.38 17.85
CA GLN A 161 -6.67 -5.00 18.09
C GLN A 161 -5.21 -4.80 17.70
N HIS A 162 -4.38 -5.82 17.90
CA HIS A 162 -2.96 -5.77 17.59
C HIS A 162 -2.49 -7.04 16.84
N PRO A 163 -1.53 -6.95 15.90
CA PRO A 163 -1.03 -8.13 15.16
C PRO A 163 -0.48 -9.26 16.03
N ASN A 164 0.00 -8.93 17.23
CA ASN A 164 0.50 -9.92 18.20
C ASN A 164 -0.62 -10.78 18.81
N GLU A 165 -1.88 -10.35 18.75
CA GLU A 165 -3.01 -11.20 19.20
C GLU A 165 -3.30 -12.32 18.19
N PHE A 166 -2.95 -12.10 16.92
CA PHE A 166 -3.19 -13.05 15.85
C PHE A 166 -2.00 -13.99 15.68
N GLY A 167 -2.19 -15.27 16.02
CA GLY A 167 -1.20 -16.34 15.82
C GLY A 167 -0.36 -16.69 17.05
N ILE A 168 -0.63 -16.12 18.23
CA ILE A 168 0.10 -16.46 19.46
C ILE A 168 -0.69 -17.47 20.32
N ASN A 169 -2.01 -17.33 20.41
CA ASN A 169 -2.77 -17.98 21.48
C ASN A 169 -3.09 -19.46 21.25
N THR A 170 -3.24 -19.92 20.00
CA THR A 170 -3.62 -21.32 19.71
C THR A 170 -3.03 -21.85 18.39
N PRO A 171 -2.92 -23.18 18.20
CA PRO A 171 -2.56 -23.77 16.90
C PRO A 171 -3.50 -23.35 15.76
N GLU A 172 -4.79 -23.22 16.03
CA GLU A 172 -5.81 -22.84 15.04
C GLU A 172 -5.59 -21.41 14.55
N LEU A 173 -5.26 -20.48 15.44
CA LEU A 173 -4.93 -19.10 15.08
C LEU A 173 -3.61 -18.99 14.31
N ARG A 174 -2.62 -19.85 14.60
CA ARG A 174 -1.37 -19.91 13.81
C ARG A 174 -1.65 -20.36 12.39
N GLU A 175 -2.45 -21.40 12.25
CA GLU A 175 -2.84 -21.95 10.95
C GLU A 175 -3.71 -20.96 10.16
N GLU A 176 -4.60 -20.24 10.84
CA GLU A 176 -5.35 -19.16 10.24
C GLU A 176 -4.44 -18.00 9.78
N ARG A 177 -3.52 -17.54 10.62
CA ARG A 177 -2.54 -16.51 10.24
C ARG A 177 -1.77 -16.92 8.99
N ARG A 178 -1.29 -18.17 8.95
CA ARG A 178 -0.58 -18.74 7.79
C ARG A 178 -1.39 -18.58 6.51
N ARG A 179 -2.70 -18.89 6.53
CA ARG A 179 -3.57 -18.73 5.35
C ARG A 179 -3.67 -17.30 4.82
N TYR A 180 -3.67 -16.29 5.70
CA TYR A 180 -3.69 -14.88 5.28
C TYR A 180 -2.42 -14.50 4.52
N PHE A 181 -1.26 -14.99 4.98
CA PHE A 181 0.02 -14.72 4.31
C PHE A 181 0.16 -15.53 3.01
N GLU A 182 -0.36 -16.74 2.93
CA GLU A 182 -0.46 -17.47 1.66
C GLU A 182 -1.36 -16.75 0.66
N ALA A 183 -2.51 -16.24 1.11
CA ALA A 183 -3.44 -15.46 0.31
C ALA A 183 -2.78 -14.18 -0.25
N TYR A 184 -2.05 -13.45 0.59
CA TYR A 184 -1.25 -12.31 0.13
C TYR A 184 -0.14 -12.75 -0.84
N GLY A 185 0.44 -13.94 -0.66
CA GLY A 185 1.43 -14.50 -1.58
C GLY A 185 0.84 -14.70 -2.97
N ARG A 186 -0.34 -15.32 -3.07
CA ARG A 186 -1.09 -15.42 -4.34
C ARG A 186 -1.42 -14.06 -4.94
N PHE A 187 -1.79 -13.08 -4.10
CA PHE A 187 -2.00 -11.70 -4.54
C PHE A 187 -0.72 -11.09 -5.15
N VAL A 188 0.42 -11.14 -4.49
CA VAL A 188 1.69 -10.61 -5.03
C VAL A 188 2.13 -11.34 -6.29
N ALA A 189 2.00 -12.67 -6.33
CA ALA A 189 2.32 -13.45 -7.52
C ALA A 189 1.50 -13.01 -8.74
N SER A 190 0.22 -12.66 -8.54
CA SER A 190 -0.66 -12.16 -9.60
C SER A 190 -0.24 -10.79 -10.17
N LEU A 191 0.63 -10.05 -9.49
CA LEU A 191 1.15 -8.75 -9.95
C LEU A 191 2.32 -8.89 -10.93
N GLY A 192 2.74 -10.11 -11.27
CA GLY A 192 3.75 -10.34 -12.32
C GLY A 192 5.14 -9.76 -12.01
N GLY A 193 5.46 -9.54 -10.74
CA GLY A 193 6.78 -9.09 -10.30
C GLY A 193 6.99 -7.58 -10.25
N VAL A 194 5.98 -6.74 -10.49
CA VAL A 194 6.10 -5.28 -10.34
C VAL A 194 6.39 -4.86 -8.89
N TYR A 195 6.01 -5.69 -7.91
CA TYR A 195 6.24 -5.49 -6.49
C TYR A 195 6.95 -6.69 -5.85
N TYR A 196 7.98 -6.40 -5.06
CA TYR A 196 8.79 -7.37 -4.32
C TYR A 196 8.73 -7.06 -2.81
N THR A 197 8.23 -8.02 -2.03
CA THR A 197 7.92 -7.78 -0.61
C THR A 197 9.04 -8.20 0.35
N ALA A 198 8.96 -7.77 1.62
CA ALA A 198 9.87 -8.11 2.71
C ALA A 198 9.15 -8.08 4.07
N GLU A 199 9.86 -8.33 5.17
CA GLU A 199 9.33 -8.14 6.53
C GLU A 199 9.13 -6.64 6.85
N ASP A 200 8.06 -6.30 7.57
CA ASP A 200 7.87 -5.02 8.27
C ASP A 200 7.02 -5.23 9.54
N VAL A 201 6.66 -4.14 10.23
CA VAL A 201 5.77 -4.08 11.39
C VAL A 201 4.60 -5.07 11.28
N GLY A 202 4.47 -5.91 12.30
CA GLY A 202 3.39 -6.88 12.44
C GLY A 202 3.61 -8.19 11.67
N THR A 203 4.72 -8.34 10.96
CA THR A 203 5.10 -9.56 10.26
C THR A 203 6.39 -10.17 10.81
N PHE A 204 6.54 -11.48 10.65
CA PHE A 204 7.68 -12.24 11.14
C PHE A 204 8.19 -13.21 10.08
N THR A 205 9.36 -13.81 10.31
CA THR A 205 9.98 -14.75 9.38
C THR A 205 9.08 -15.94 8.98
N PRO A 206 8.26 -16.56 9.86
CA PRO A 206 7.30 -17.59 9.45
C PRO A 206 6.20 -17.09 8.49
N ASP A 207 5.82 -15.82 8.60
CA ASP A 207 4.87 -15.21 7.67
C ASP A 207 5.50 -15.06 6.27
N MET A 208 6.79 -14.72 6.21
CA MET A 208 7.55 -14.65 4.96
C MET A 208 7.72 -16.03 4.30
N GLU A 209 7.82 -17.09 5.09
CA GLU A 209 7.84 -18.47 4.59
C GLU A 209 6.48 -18.88 3.99
N ALA A 210 5.38 -18.52 4.65
CA ALA A 210 4.03 -18.73 4.11
C ALA A 210 3.82 -17.97 2.79
N LEU A 211 4.31 -16.72 2.70
CA LEU A 211 4.32 -15.96 1.45
C LEU A 211 5.11 -16.65 0.34
N LEU A 212 6.31 -17.13 0.67
CA LEU A 212 7.21 -17.79 -0.28
C LEU A 212 6.58 -19.07 -0.86
N SER A 213 5.74 -19.78 -0.09
CA SER A 213 5.06 -20.98 -0.56
C SER A 213 4.15 -20.72 -1.77
N GLN A 214 3.70 -19.46 -1.95
CA GLN A 214 2.78 -19.04 -3.02
C GLN A 214 3.40 -18.03 -4.01
N ASN A 215 4.62 -17.55 -3.76
CA ASN A 215 5.21 -16.42 -4.48
C ASN A 215 6.74 -16.47 -4.47
N ARG A 216 7.38 -15.97 -5.54
CA ARG A 216 8.85 -15.80 -5.59
C ARG A 216 9.32 -14.37 -5.31
N PHE A 217 8.43 -13.38 -5.33
CA PHE A 217 8.74 -11.97 -5.15
C PHE A 217 8.75 -11.56 -3.67
N THR A 218 9.56 -12.24 -2.84
CA THR A 218 9.72 -11.94 -1.41
C THR A 218 11.16 -12.10 -0.92
N THR A 219 11.60 -11.25 0.01
CA THR A 219 12.87 -11.35 0.74
C THR A 219 12.61 -11.61 2.24
N CYS A 220 13.65 -11.59 3.09
CA CYS A 220 13.53 -11.83 4.53
C CYS A 220 13.00 -13.22 4.90
N ILE A 221 13.11 -14.19 3.99
CA ILE A 221 12.83 -15.60 4.26
C ILE A 221 13.92 -16.20 5.17
N PRO A 222 13.63 -17.31 5.91
CA PRO A 222 14.61 -17.95 6.77
C PRO A 222 15.96 -18.23 6.08
N ALA A 223 17.06 -18.15 6.83
CA ALA A 223 18.39 -18.47 6.29
C ALA A 223 18.49 -19.95 5.84
N VAL A 224 17.79 -20.86 6.54
CA VAL A 224 17.72 -22.28 6.18
C VAL A 224 17.03 -22.53 4.83
N THR A 225 16.19 -21.60 4.37
CA THR A 225 15.55 -21.63 3.04
C THR A 225 16.24 -20.71 2.02
N GLY A 226 17.45 -20.21 2.34
CA GLY A 226 18.28 -19.43 1.42
C GLY A 226 18.09 -17.90 1.49
N GLY A 227 17.37 -17.39 2.50
CA GLY A 227 17.17 -15.95 2.69
C GLY A 227 18.17 -15.26 3.61
N SER A 228 17.98 -13.95 3.79
CA SER A 228 18.77 -13.11 4.69
C SER A 228 18.26 -13.11 6.14
N GLY A 229 17.08 -13.69 6.41
CA GLY A 229 16.41 -13.58 7.70
C GLY A 229 16.01 -12.14 8.08
N ASN A 230 15.82 -11.92 9.38
CA ASN A 230 15.35 -10.65 9.96
C ASN A 230 16.36 -9.50 9.71
N PRO A 231 15.94 -8.38 9.08
CA PRO A 231 16.83 -7.27 8.76
C PRO A 231 17.11 -6.31 9.94
N SER A 232 16.40 -6.44 11.07
CA SER A 232 16.42 -5.50 12.20
C SER A 232 17.82 -5.22 12.77
N PRO A 233 18.73 -6.20 12.94
CA PRO A 233 20.08 -5.93 13.43
C PRO A 233 20.89 -5.01 12.52
N PHE A 234 20.72 -5.13 11.20
CA PHE A 234 21.40 -4.28 10.22
C PHE A 234 20.81 -2.87 10.21
N THR A 235 19.48 -2.75 10.33
CA THR A 235 18.80 -1.46 10.49
C THR A 235 19.29 -0.72 11.74
N ALA A 236 19.36 -1.40 12.89
CA ALA A 236 19.84 -0.81 14.14
C ALA A 236 21.29 -0.31 14.02
N ARG A 237 22.16 -1.11 13.37
CA ARG A 237 23.54 -0.69 13.07
C ARG A 237 23.57 0.55 12.17
N GLY A 238 22.73 0.62 11.15
CA GLY A 238 22.63 1.78 10.26
C GLY A 238 22.22 3.05 10.99
N VAL A 239 21.17 2.97 11.83
CA VAL A 239 20.73 4.09 12.68
C VAL A 239 21.83 4.54 13.63
N PHE A 240 22.53 3.60 14.27
CA PHE A 240 23.67 3.91 15.12
C PHE A 240 24.77 4.68 14.38
N ARG A 241 25.10 4.27 13.14
CA ARG A 241 26.09 4.99 12.32
C ARG A 241 25.61 6.38 11.89
N ALA A 242 24.33 6.56 11.60
CA ALA A 242 23.77 7.88 11.31
C ALA A 242 23.89 8.82 12.52
N MET A 243 23.58 8.34 13.73
CA MET A 243 23.76 9.12 14.96
C MET A 243 25.23 9.50 15.22
N GLN A 244 26.18 8.65 14.81
CA GLN A 244 27.60 8.98 14.91
C GLN A 244 28.07 10.03 13.89
N ALA A 245 27.36 10.17 12.77
CA ALA A 245 27.75 11.06 11.67
C ALA A 245 27.30 12.53 11.88
N GLY A 246 26.23 12.75 12.64
CA GLY A 246 25.64 14.07 12.92
C GLY A 246 24.42 14.37 12.06
#